data_AF-A0A6S7B9J2-F1
#
_entry.id   AF-A0A6S7B9J2-F1
#
_cell.length_a   1.000
_cell.length_b   1.000
_cell.length_c   1.000
_cell.angle_alpha   90.00
_cell.angle_beta   90.00
_cell.angle_gamma   90.00
#
_symmetry.space_group_name_H-M   'P 1'
#
loop_
_entity.id
_entity.type
_entity.pdbx_description
1 polymer ?
#
loop_
_entity_poly.entity_id
_entity_poly.type
_entity_poly.pdbx_seq_one_letter_code
_entity_poly.pdbx_strand_id
1 'polypeptide(L)'
;MLGLVGESGCGKSAILRCVAGLYQDWTGEIALAGAQVGREIDRARSRLVQMVFQDPFGSLHPPRVLLLDEPTSALNVSVQAEILNLRSDLRQKEGLTSLMVTHDLGVVVHLRDRVAVRLQGEIVETRGASDLATAGLAHPYSKRLVDSSRRMSHV
;
A
#
# COMPACT_ATOMS: atom_id res chain seq x y z
N MET A 1 6.12 -6.86 -1.42
CA MET A 1 5.28 -5.65 -1.38
C MET A 1 3.97 -6.02 -0.69
N LEU A 2 3.36 -5.11 0.06
CA LEU A 2 2.01 -5.31 0.61
C LEU A 2 1.11 -4.20 0.09
N GLY A 3 -0.05 -4.57 -0.46
CA GLY A 3 -1.12 -3.63 -0.80
C GLY A 3 -2.11 -3.51 0.36
N LEU A 4 -2.57 -2.30 0.67
CA LEU A 4 -3.65 -2.05 1.62
C LEU A 4 -4.81 -1.37 0.89
N VAL A 5 -5.97 -2.03 0.89
CA VAL A 5 -7.16 -1.61 0.12
C VAL A 5 -8.37 -1.46 1.01
N GLY A 6 -9.31 -0.62 0.57
CA GLY A 6 -10.56 -0.35 1.27
C GLY A 6 -11.16 0.98 0.85
N GLU A 7 -12.38 1.27 1.28
CA GLU A 7 -13.10 2.50 0.99
C GLU A 7 -12.35 3.76 1.43
N SER A 8 -12.71 4.89 0.82
CA SER A 8 -12.23 6.20 1.27
C SER A 8 -12.62 6.40 2.74
N GLY A 9 -11.70 6.97 3.54
CA GLY A 9 -11.94 7.21 4.97
C GLY A 9 -11.74 6.01 5.91
N CYS A 10 -11.43 4.79 5.45
CA CYS A 10 -11.21 3.65 6.35
C CYS A 10 -9.85 3.66 7.11
N GLY A 11 -9.08 4.74 6.99
CA GLY A 11 -7.83 4.95 7.72
C GLY A 11 -6.57 4.34 7.07
N LYS A 12 -6.58 4.07 5.76
CA LYS A 12 -5.41 3.52 5.04
C LYS A 12 -4.20 4.46 5.12
N SER A 13 -4.40 5.73 4.76
CA SER A 13 -3.35 6.77 4.84
C SER A 13 -2.92 7.02 6.29
N ALA A 14 -3.81 6.84 7.27
CA ALA A 14 -3.45 6.93 8.69
C ALA A 14 -2.41 5.88 9.09
N ILE A 15 -2.52 4.64 8.59
CA ILE A 15 -1.50 3.60 8.85
C ILE A 15 -0.14 4.03 8.30
N LEU A 16 -0.07 4.54 7.07
CA LEU A 16 1.20 4.97 6.50
C LEU A 16 1.80 6.13 7.29
N ARG A 17 0.97 7.08 7.73
CA ARG A 17 1.40 8.18 8.59
C ARG A 17 1.91 7.70 9.95
N CYS A 18 1.30 6.69 10.57
CA CYS A 18 1.84 6.07 11.79
C CYS A 18 3.22 5.43 11.54
N VAL A 19 3.35 4.66 10.44
CA VAL A 19 4.63 4.01 10.08
C VAL A 19 5.73 5.04 9.79
N ALA A 20 5.37 6.15 9.15
CA ALA A 20 6.27 7.27 8.89
C ALA A 20 6.60 8.12 10.13
N GLY A 21 5.90 7.92 11.26
CA GLY A 21 6.03 8.76 12.45
C GLY A 21 5.32 10.12 12.38
N LEU A 22 4.50 10.34 11.35
CA LEU A 22 3.72 11.56 11.14
C LEU A 22 2.43 11.60 11.97
N TYR A 23 2.01 10.46 12.52
CA TYR A 23 0.89 10.36 13.45
C TYR A 23 1.32 9.57 14.68
N GLN A 24 1.15 10.16 15.86
CA GLN A 24 1.71 9.64 17.12
C GLN A 24 0.65 9.01 18.03
N ASP A 25 -0.63 9.34 17.80
CA ASP A 25 -1.76 8.78 18.54
C ASP A 25 -2.13 7.38 18.03
N TRP A 26 -1.33 6.40 18.47
CA TRP A 26 -1.58 4.98 18.22
C TRP A 26 -1.13 4.11 19.39
N THR A 27 -1.74 2.93 19.49
CA THR A 27 -1.45 1.88 20.48
C THR A 27 -0.84 0.66 19.80
N GLY A 28 -0.16 -0.19 20.59
CA GLY A 28 0.52 -1.38 20.08
C GLY A 28 1.99 -1.15 19.78
N GLU A 29 2.52 -1.87 18.80
CA GLU A 29 3.94 -1.85 18.42
C GLU A 29 4.11 -1.74 16.90
N ILE A 30 5.14 -1.00 16.47
CA ILE A 30 5.57 -0.92 15.08
C ILE A 30 7.03 -1.35 15.03
N ALA A 31 7.34 -2.31 14.15
CA ALA A 31 8.71 -2.74 13.87
C ALA A 31 9.01 -2.61 12.37
N LEU A 32 10.14 -1.99 12.04
CA LEU A 32 10.58 -1.72 10.67
C LEU A 32 11.95 -2.34 10.44
N ALA A 33 12.06 -3.16 9.39
CA ALA A 33 13.28 -3.92 9.09
C ALA A 33 13.84 -4.71 10.29
N GLY A 34 12.95 -5.23 11.15
CA GLY A 34 13.30 -6.00 12.34
C GLY A 34 13.60 -5.18 13.60
N ALA A 35 13.59 -3.85 13.53
CA ALA A 35 13.81 -2.98 14.69
C ALA A 35 12.50 -2.32 15.14
N GLN A 36 12.18 -2.38 16.44
CA GLN A 36 11.08 -1.60 17.01
C GLN A 36 11.35 -0.11 16.83
N VAL A 37 10.32 0.65 16.47
CA VAL A 37 10.39 2.10 16.28
C VAL A 37 9.46 2.81 17.24
N GLY A 38 9.93 3.92 17.81
CA GLY A 38 9.16 4.77 18.70
C GLY A 38 8.05 5.54 17.98
N ARG A 39 7.33 6.39 18.71
CA ARG A 39 6.30 7.27 18.12
C ARG A 39 6.91 8.43 17.35
N GLU A 40 8.01 8.97 17.84
CA GLU A 40 8.68 10.12 17.25
C GLU A 40 9.49 9.76 15.99
N ILE A 41 9.74 10.78 15.18
CA ILE A 41 10.64 10.64 14.03
C ILE A 41 12.06 10.84 14.54
N ASP A 42 12.91 9.83 14.35
CA ASP A 42 14.34 9.90 14.63
C ASP A 42 15.17 9.63 13.37
N ARG A 43 16.49 9.85 13.45
CA ARG A 43 17.41 9.60 12.33
C ARG A 43 17.42 8.13 11.89
N ALA A 44 17.10 7.18 12.77
CA ALA A 44 17.08 5.76 12.42
C ALA A 44 15.87 5.46 11.53
N ARG A 45 14.68 5.92 11.92
CA ARG A 45 13.43 5.82 11.16
C ARG A 45 13.54 6.52 9.81
N SER A 46 14.04 7.76 9.74
CA SER A 46 14.16 8.50 8.48
C SER A 46 15.11 7.87 7.45
N ARG A 47 16.01 6.97 7.88
CA ARG A 47 16.85 6.17 6.98
C ARG A 47 16.17 4.88 6.52
N LEU A 48 15.22 4.38 7.31
CA LEU A 48 14.50 3.15 7.02
C LEU A 48 13.27 3.41 6.15
N VAL A 49 12.58 4.53 6.37
CA VAL A 49 11.29 4.85 5.76
C VAL A 49 11.41 6.06 4.87
N GLN A 50 10.91 5.93 3.65
CA GLN A 50 10.59 7.08 2.81
C GLN A 50 9.12 7.00 2.41
N MET A 51 8.40 8.12 2.54
CA MET A 51 7.00 8.23 2.15
C MET A 51 6.91 9.08 0.89
N VAL A 52 6.32 8.52 -0.16
CA VAL A 52 6.08 9.19 -1.43
C VAL A 52 4.58 9.45 -1.55
N PHE A 53 4.23 10.72 -1.62
CA PHE A 53 2.87 11.20 -1.87
C PHE A 53 2.80 11.69 -3.31
N GLN A 54 1.88 11.14 -4.12
CA GLN A 54 1.39 11.62 -5.44
C GLN A 54 2.38 12.09 -6.55
N ASP A 55 3.64 12.43 -6.25
CA ASP A 55 4.72 12.79 -7.17
C ASP A 55 5.95 11.91 -6.91
N PRO A 56 6.22 10.90 -7.76
CA PRO A 56 7.26 9.91 -7.52
C PRO A 56 8.70 10.37 -7.83
N PHE A 57 8.94 11.61 -8.30
CA PHE A 57 10.25 12.01 -8.84
C PHE A 57 11.09 12.98 -7.99
N GLY A 58 10.67 13.31 -6.77
CA GLY A 58 11.46 14.12 -5.85
C GLY A 58 12.45 13.34 -4.99
N SER A 59 13.62 12.98 -5.52
CA SER A 59 14.82 12.55 -4.76
C SER A 59 14.66 11.33 -3.83
N LEU A 60 14.89 10.12 -4.37
CA LEU A 60 14.93 8.88 -3.58
C LEU A 60 16.38 8.40 -3.42
N HIS A 61 16.93 8.52 -2.21
CA HIS A 61 18.00 7.62 -1.76
C HIS A 61 17.34 6.27 -1.45
N PRO A 62 17.92 5.11 -1.81
CA PRO A 62 17.24 3.82 -1.66
C PRO A 62 16.91 3.52 -0.18
N PRO A 63 15.64 3.61 0.25
CA PRO A 63 15.26 3.32 1.63
C PRO A 63 15.11 1.80 1.82
N ARG A 64 15.04 1.31 3.06
CA ARG A 64 14.67 -0.12 3.27
C ARG A 64 13.17 -0.36 3.10
N VAL A 65 12.36 0.64 3.45
CA VAL A 65 10.89 0.63 3.41
C VAL A 65 10.38 1.85 2.66
N LEU A 66 9.62 1.62 1.60
CA LEU A 66 9.00 2.67 0.79
C LEU A 66 7.47 2.64 0.98
N LEU A 67 6.91 3.73 1.51
CA LEU A 67 5.48 3.91 1.72
C LEU A 67 4.89 4.71 0.57
N LEU A 68 3.81 4.20 -0.02
CA LEU A 68 3.11 4.85 -1.12
C LEU A 68 1.66 5.10 -0.75
N ASP A 69 1.26 6.37 -0.71
CA ASP A 69 -0.12 6.77 -0.45
C ASP A 69 -0.75 7.22 -1.76
N GLU A 70 -1.58 6.36 -2.35
CA GLU A 70 -2.23 6.57 -3.65
C GLU A 70 -1.30 7.09 -4.75
N PRO A 71 -0.17 6.40 -5.02
CA PRO A 71 0.89 6.91 -5.90
C PRO A 71 0.46 7.08 -7.37
N THR A 72 -0.67 6.48 -7.75
CA THR A 72 -1.15 6.41 -9.12
C THR A 72 -2.50 7.10 -9.33
N SER A 73 -3.11 7.69 -8.30
CA SER A 73 -4.47 8.23 -8.40
C SER A 73 -4.59 9.44 -9.34
N ALA A 74 -3.48 10.17 -9.57
CA ALA A 74 -3.42 11.28 -10.51
C ALA A 74 -3.04 10.87 -11.95
N LEU A 75 -2.82 9.59 -12.23
CA LEU A 75 -2.26 9.10 -13.50
C LEU A 75 -3.28 8.26 -14.29
N ASN A 76 -3.16 8.27 -15.62
CA ASN A 76 -3.94 7.38 -16.50
C ASN A 76 -3.56 5.92 -16.26
N VAL A 77 -4.55 5.01 -16.19
CA VAL A 77 -4.44 3.55 -16.04
C VAL A 77 -3.27 2.91 -16.83
N SER A 78 -2.99 3.34 -18.07
CA SER A 78 -1.85 2.82 -18.85
C SER A 78 -0.49 3.23 -18.27
N VAL A 79 -0.34 4.49 -17.85
CA VAL A 79 0.86 5.03 -17.19
C VAL A 79 1.02 4.43 -15.79
N GLN A 80 -0.09 4.15 -15.09
CA GLN A 80 -0.06 3.46 -13.80
C GLN A 80 0.60 2.09 -13.92
N ALA A 81 0.19 1.28 -14.90
CA ALA A 81 0.75 -0.05 -15.13
C ALA A 81 2.25 0.00 -15.47
N GLU A 82 2.66 0.96 -16.30
CA GLU A 82 4.06 1.14 -16.69
C GLU A 82 4.96 1.53 -15.49
N ILE A 83 4.51 2.48 -14.66
CA ILE A 83 5.24 2.88 -13.44
C ILE A 83 5.33 1.71 -12.43
N LEU A 84 4.24 0.96 -12.25
CA LEU A 84 4.23 -0.21 -11.37
C LEU A 84 5.18 -1.30 -11.87
N ASN A 85 5.26 -1.50 -13.19
CA ASN A 85 6.17 -2.47 -13.81
C ASN A 85 7.65 -2.04 -13.68
N LEU A 86 8.00 -0.79 -13.99
CA LEU A 86 9.35 -0.23 -13.81
C LEU A 86 9.83 -0.35 -12.35
N ARG A 87 8.92 -0.16 -11.40
CA ARG A 87 9.20 -0.32 -9.97
C ARG A 87 9.42 -1.76 -9.56
N SER A 88 8.81 -2.73 -10.24
CA SER A 88 9.01 -4.17 -9.96
C SER A 88 10.45 -4.60 -10.24
N ASP A 89 11.07 -4.03 -11.28
CA ASP A 89 12.45 -4.35 -11.68
C ASP A 89 13.49 -3.77 -10.70
N LEU A 90 13.27 -2.53 -10.23
CA LEU A 90 14.11 -1.91 -9.20
C LEU A 90 13.99 -2.63 -7.85
N ARG A 91 12.78 -3.09 -7.51
CA ARG A 91 12.54 -3.85 -6.28
C ARG A 91 13.30 -5.17 -6.23
N GLN A 92 13.34 -5.91 -7.34
CA GLN A 92 14.05 -7.20 -7.38
C GLN A 92 15.56 -7.03 -7.26
N LYS A 93 16.13 -5.95 -7.82
CA LYS A 93 17.57 -5.67 -7.73
C LYS A 93 18.01 -5.14 -6.36
N GLU A 94 17.18 -4.38 -5.67
CA GLU A 94 17.59 -3.60 -4.48
C GLU A 94 17.06 -4.16 -3.13
N GLY A 95 16.23 -5.22 -3.13
CA GLY A 95 15.68 -5.79 -1.89
C GLY A 95 14.69 -4.88 -1.15
N LEU A 96 14.09 -3.92 -1.87
CA LEU A 96 13.18 -2.91 -1.34
C LEU A 96 11.87 -3.51 -0.80
N THR A 97 11.57 -3.26 0.47
CA THR A 97 10.24 -3.51 1.04
C THR A 97 9.34 -2.31 0.76
N SER A 98 8.11 -2.53 0.32
CA SER A 98 7.17 -1.44 0.11
C SER A 98 5.76 -1.77 0.54
N LEU A 99 5.09 -0.78 1.12
CA LEU A 99 3.69 -0.78 1.50
C LEU A 99 2.96 0.26 0.67
N MET A 100 1.94 -0.17 -0.08
CA MET A 100 1.16 0.71 -0.94
C MET A 100 -0.29 0.76 -0.48
N VAL A 101 -0.83 1.96 -0.37
CA VAL A 101 -2.25 2.22 -0.18
C VAL A 101 -2.85 2.60 -1.52
N THR A 102 -3.96 1.96 -1.87
CA THR A 102 -4.79 2.36 -3.00
C THR A 102 -6.23 1.99 -2.73
N HIS A 103 -7.15 2.74 -3.31
CA HIS A 103 -8.56 2.37 -3.37
C HIS A 103 -8.93 1.67 -4.70
N ASP A 104 -8.01 1.66 -5.67
CA ASP A 104 -8.20 1.04 -6.98
C ASP A 104 -7.72 -0.41 -6.96
N LEU A 105 -8.66 -1.36 -7.11
CA LEU A 105 -8.32 -2.79 -7.21
C LEU A 105 -7.68 -3.17 -8.54
N GLY A 106 -7.89 -2.39 -9.61
CA GLY A 106 -7.21 -2.56 -10.89
C GLY A 106 -5.70 -2.39 -10.75
N VAL A 107 -5.23 -1.48 -9.90
CA VAL A 107 -3.81 -1.35 -9.54
C VAL A 107 -3.32 -2.55 -8.75
N VAL A 108 -4.19 -3.10 -7.89
CA VAL A 108 -3.85 -4.14 -6.91
C VAL A 108 -3.61 -5.48 -7.59
N VAL A 109 -4.36 -5.82 -8.64
CA VAL A 109 -4.17 -7.08 -9.38
C VAL A 109 -2.81 -7.15 -10.10
N HIS A 110 -2.16 -6.01 -10.33
CA HIS A 110 -0.81 -5.95 -10.90
C HIS A 110 0.28 -6.14 -9.83
N LEU A 111 -0.08 -6.16 -8.55
CA LEU A 111 0.86 -6.46 -7.47
C LEU A 111 1.21 -7.94 -7.48
N ARG A 112 2.46 -8.27 -7.17
CA ARG A 112 3.00 -9.64 -7.21
C ARG A 112 2.80 -10.44 -5.92
N ASP A 113 2.43 -9.75 -4.84
CA ASP A 113 2.64 -10.26 -3.48
C ASP A 113 1.29 -10.40 -2.74
N ARG A 114 1.10 -9.69 -1.62
CA ARG A 114 -0.08 -9.80 -0.77
C ARG A 114 -0.89 -8.51 -0.73
N VAL A 115 -2.17 -8.65 -0.43
CA VAL A 115 -3.11 -7.54 -0.25
C VAL A 115 -3.90 -7.76 1.02
N ALA A 116 -3.97 -6.73 1.85
CA ALA A 116 -4.82 -6.67 3.03
C ALA A 116 -6.02 -5.75 2.75
N VAL A 117 -7.22 -6.25 3.03
CA VAL A 117 -8.47 -5.50 2.92
C VAL A 117 -8.81 -4.91 4.29
N ARG A 118 -9.01 -3.60 4.34
CA ARG A 118 -9.34 -2.85 5.56
C ARG A 118 -10.77 -2.32 5.52
N LEU A 119 -11.48 -2.51 6.63
CA LEU A 119 -12.80 -1.96 6.88
C LEU A 119 -12.84 -1.41 8.32
N GLN A 120 -13.27 -0.15 8.47
CA GLN A 120 -13.48 0.48 9.80
C GLN A 120 -12.33 0.34 10.80
N GLY A 121 -11.08 0.38 10.32
CA GLY A 121 -9.92 0.30 11.20
C GLY A 121 -9.31 -1.10 11.33
N GLU A 122 -9.98 -2.13 10.85
CA GLU A 122 -9.57 -3.52 11.00
C GLU A 122 -9.19 -4.16 9.67
N ILE A 123 -8.22 -5.09 9.71
CA ILE A 123 -7.91 -5.93 8.56
C ILE A 123 -8.87 -7.11 8.57
N VAL A 124 -9.83 -7.07 7.65
CA VAL A 124 -10.90 -8.07 7.55
C VAL A 124 -10.52 -9.27 6.69
N GLU A 125 -9.53 -9.11 5.80
CA GLU A 125 -9.06 -10.19 4.94
C GLU A 125 -7.63 -9.92 4.44
N THR A 126 -6.83 -10.97 4.23
CA THR A 126 -5.52 -10.85 3.56
C THR A 126 -5.34 -12.00 2.57
N ARG A 127 -4.96 -11.67 1.32
CA ARG A 127 -4.85 -12.63 0.20
C ARG A 127 -3.59 -12.39 -0.63
N GLY A 128 -3.25 -13.34 -1.50
CA GLY A 128 -2.41 -13.05 -2.65
C GLY A 128 -3.11 -12.04 -3.56
N ALA A 129 -2.34 -11.17 -4.21
CA ALA A 129 -2.91 -10.14 -5.10
C ALA A 129 -3.71 -10.74 -6.27
N SER A 130 -3.23 -11.85 -6.85
CA SER A 130 -3.95 -12.64 -7.86
C SER A 130 -5.27 -13.19 -7.34
N ASP A 131 -5.28 -13.64 -6.08
CA ASP A 131 -6.40 -14.36 -5.50
C ASP A 131 -7.53 -13.42 -5.11
N LEU A 132 -7.22 -12.14 -4.87
CA LEU A 132 -8.21 -11.13 -4.53
C LEU A 132 -9.24 -10.92 -5.66
N ALA A 133 -8.82 -11.09 -6.92
CA ALA A 133 -9.72 -11.01 -8.07
C ALA A 133 -10.46 -12.32 -8.36
N THR A 134 -10.10 -13.43 -7.71
CA THR A 134 -10.70 -14.75 -7.95
C THR A 134 -11.88 -15.02 -7.00
N ALA A 135 -12.72 -16.00 -7.35
CA ALA A 135 -13.82 -16.42 -6.51
C ALA A 135 -13.29 -17.07 -5.20
N GLY A 136 -13.99 -16.85 -4.09
CA GLY A 136 -13.62 -17.45 -2.78
C GLY A 136 -13.29 -16.45 -1.66
N LEU A 137 -13.60 -15.17 -1.85
CA LEU A 137 -13.49 -14.17 -0.79
C LEU A 137 -14.36 -14.56 0.40
N ALA A 138 -13.78 -14.54 1.60
CA ALA A 138 -14.48 -14.97 2.81
C ALA A 138 -15.39 -13.84 3.32
N HIS A 139 -14.90 -12.61 3.28
CA HIS A 139 -15.59 -11.49 3.91
C HIS A 139 -16.59 -10.82 2.95
N PRO A 140 -17.85 -10.54 3.36
CA PRO A 140 -18.86 -9.92 2.50
C PRO A 140 -18.46 -8.56 1.94
N TYR A 141 -17.68 -7.78 2.70
CA TYR A 141 -17.15 -6.51 2.21
C TYR A 141 -16.10 -6.68 1.11
N SER A 142 -15.20 -7.66 1.22
CA SER A 142 -14.22 -7.94 0.15
C SER A 142 -14.93 -8.26 -1.17
N LYS A 143 -16.02 -9.05 -1.12
CA LYS A 143 -16.86 -9.34 -2.28
C LYS A 143 -17.42 -8.06 -2.91
N ARG A 144 -18.07 -7.21 -2.09
CA ARG A 144 -18.64 -5.93 -2.55
C ARG A 144 -17.59 -4.98 -3.13
N LEU A 145 -16.38 -4.95 -2.56
CA LEU A 145 -15.28 -4.11 -3.04
C LEU A 145 -14.84 -4.56 -4.44
N VAL A 146 -14.67 -5.86 -4.65
CA VAL A 146 -14.30 -6.44 -5.96
C VAL A 146 -15.42 -6.26 -6.98
N ASP A 147 -16.67 -6.49 -6.60
CA ASP A 147 -17.83 -6.32 -7.48
C ASP A 147 -18.01 -4.86 -7.93
N SER A 148 -17.83 -3.90 -7.01
CA SER A 148 -17.89 -2.47 -7.31
C SER A 148 -16.77 -2.04 -8.26
N SER A 149 -15.55 -2.53 -8.05
CA SER A 149 -14.41 -2.21 -8.93
C SER A 149 -14.57 -2.80 -10.33
N ARG A 150 -15.06 -4.04 -10.46
CA ARG A 150 -15.33 -4.68 -11.76
C ARG A 150 -16.34 -3.91 -12.61
N ARG A 151 -17.31 -3.25 -11.97
CA ARG A 151 -18.29 -2.39 -12.67
C ARG A 151 -17.68 -1.09 -13.21
N MET A 152 -16.59 -0.60 -12.62
CA MET A 152 -15.91 0.63 -13.06
C MET A 152 -14.94 0.40 -14.22
N SER A 153 -14.51 -0.84 -14.48
CA SER A 153 -13.59 -1.18 -15.58
C SER A 153 -14.28 -1.44 -16.93
N HIS A 154 -15.62 -1.31 -17.00
CA HIS A 154 -16.44 -1.59 -18.19
C HIS A 154 -17.22 -0.36 -18.72
N VAL A 155 -16.79 0.86 -18.37
CA VAL A 155 -17.33 2.11 -18.94
C VAL A 155 -16.23 2.82 -19.72
#